data_AF-T1I009-F1
#
_entry.id   AF-T1I009-F1
#
_cell.length_a   1.000
_cell.length_b   1.000
_cell.length_c   1.000
_cell.angle_alpha   90.00
_cell.angle_beta   90.00
_cell.angle_gamma   90.00
#
_symmetry.space_group_name_H-M   'P 1'
#
loop_
_entity.id
_entity.type
_entity.pdbx_description
1 polymer ?
#
loop_
_entity_poly.entity_id
_entity_poly.type
_entity_poly.pdbx_seq_one_letter_code
_entity_poly.pdbx_strand_id
1 'polypeptide(L)'
;GVLFFRFDVGEIIRQYRIPIHSNETSTELEKRLAKCGSHLLMECLRDLPRCVEMATPQPDIGVTYAPKIRSEMSVIKWENMSARNVFNLYRALNHVYPLTTKWHGALVKLTEVILSEEDIKKNALDTGSPITNKEVYKSALQFLNSSSETSSTKNTVFQTKDTSFTNKSGNIHFFKNKRELHVTCCDGSVIIVKKLKVSGKSVTALDFYNGFLAKRPKSEWNFES
;
A
#
# COMPACT_ATOMS: atom_id res chain seq x y z
N GLY A 1 0.57 -6.66 39.34
CA GLY A 1 -0.18 -7.00 38.11
C GLY A 1 -0.13 -5.81 37.19
N VAL A 2 0.27 -5.99 35.93
CA VAL A 2 0.37 -4.88 34.97
C VAL A 2 -1.04 -4.53 34.49
N LEU A 3 -1.47 -3.30 34.75
CA LEU A 3 -2.73 -2.75 34.25
C LEU A 3 -2.61 -2.61 32.73
N PHE A 4 -3.23 -3.52 31.97
CA PHE A 4 -3.38 -3.34 30.52
C PHE A 4 -4.30 -2.14 30.31
N PHE A 5 -3.72 -1.00 29.92
CA PHE A 5 -4.50 0.12 29.40
C PHE A 5 -5.22 -0.37 28.13
N ARG A 6 -6.53 -0.58 28.24
CA ARG A 6 -7.37 -0.95 27.10
C ARG A 6 -7.54 0.28 26.22
N PHE A 7 -6.85 0.31 25.09
CA PHE A 7 -6.85 1.42 24.14
C PHE A 7 -7.82 1.11 22.97
N ASP A 8 -8.67 2.07 22.60
CA ASP A 8 -9.66 1.94 21.53
C ASP A 8 -10.56 0.69 21.60
N VAL A 9 -11.05 0.34 22.80
CA VAL A 9 -11.95 -0.83 23.03
C VAL A 9 -13.42 -0.48 23.28
N GLY A 10 -13.79 0.79 23.14
CA GLY A 10 -15.17 1.24 23.38
C GLY A 10 -16.15 0.65 22.36
N GLU A 11 -17.43 0.62 22.71
CA GLU A 11 -18.49 0.23 21.78
C GLU A 11 -18.54 1.18 20.58
N ILE A 12 -18.94 0.63 19.43
CA ILE A 12 -19.10 1.37 18.19
C ILE A 12 -20.55 1.88 18.14
N ILE A 13 -20.72 3.19 18.30
CA ILE A 13 -22.04 3.85 18.25
C ILE A 13 -22.43 4.32 16.85
N ARG A 14 -21.45 4.51 15.95
CA ARG A 14 -21.66 4.87 14.56
C ARG A 14 -20.39 4.64 13.75
N GLN A 15 -20.52 4.21 12.49
CA GLN A 15 -19.38 4.02 11.60
C GLN A 15 -19.72 4.33 10.15
N TYR A 16 -18.71 4.74 9.38
CA TYR A 16 -18.74 4.73 7.91
C TYR A 16 -17.62 3.88 7.34
N ARG A 17 -17.92 3.19 6.24
CA ARG A 17 -16.92 2.49 5.42
C ARG A 17 -16.65 3.33 4.19
N ILE A 18 -15.38 3.54 3.90
CA ILE A 18 -14.94 4.22 2.68
C ILE A 18 -13.90 3.36 1.97
N PRO A 19 -13.96 3.24 0.63
CA PRO A 19 -12.90 2.55 -0.10
C PRO A 19 -11.61 3.36 -0.03
N ILE A 20 -10.47 2.68 0.00
CA ILE A 20 -9.16 3.31 -0.20
C ILE A 20 -8.87 3.24 -1.71
N HIS A 21 -8.62 4.37 -2.36
CA HIS A 21 -8.37 4.35 -3.80
C HIS A 21 -7.00 3.73 -4.11
N SER A 22 -6.84 3.17 -5.31
CA SER A 22 -5.67 2.36 -5.69
C SER A 22 -4.32 3.08 -5.56
N ASN A 23 -4.31 4.39 -5.76
CA ASN A 23 -3.13 5.27 -5.71
C ASN A 23 -3.20 6.30 -4.58
N GLU A 24 -4.23 6.25 -3.73
CA GLU A 24 -4.41 7.20 -2.63
C GLU A 24 -3.28 7.04 -1.61
N THR A 25 -2.67 8.17 -1.27
CA THR A 25 -1.66 8.30 -0.22
C THR A 25 -2.30 8.44 1.15
N SER A 26 -1.55 8.16 2.21
CA SER A 26 -2.01 8.35 3.59
C SER A 26 -2.47 9.79 3.85
N THR A 27 -1.78 10.79 3.30
CA THR A 27 -2.13 12.21 3.49
C THR A 27 -3.43 12.59 2.78
N GLU A 28 -3.73 11.98 1.62
CA GLU A 28 -5.00 12.17 0.92
C GLU A 28 -6.14 11.47 1.67
N LEU A 29 -5.90 10.22 2.10
CA LEU A 29 -6.85 9.45 2.89
C LEU A 29 -7.15 10.14 4.23
N GLU A 30 -6.15 10.70 4.91
CA GLU A 30 -6.29 11.46 6.15
C GLU A 30 -7.22 12.66 5.95
N LYS A 31 -6.99 13.48 4.91
CA LYS A 31 -7.85 14.64 4.60
C LYS A 31 -9.29 14.20 4.34
N ARG A 32 -9.49 13.09 3.63
CA ARG A 32 -10.81 12.56 3.32
C ARG A 32 -11.49 12.00 4.58
N LEU A 33 -10.78 11.25 5.41
CA LEU A 33 -11.25 10.74 6.69
C LEU A 33 -11.59 11.86 7.66
N ALA A 34 -10.78 12.93 7.74
CA ALA A 34 -11.05 14.08 8.59
C ALA A 34 -12.38 14.75 8.20
N LYS A 35 -12.63 14.90 6.89
CA LYS A 35 -13.91 15.40 6.39
C LYS A 35 -15.05 14.43 6.71
N CYS A 36 -14.94 13.15 6.40
CA CYS A 36 -16.01 12.18 6.68
C CYS A 36 -16.30 12.06 8.18
N GLY A 37 -15.27 12.05 9.01
CA GLY A 37 -15.36 11.94 10.46
C GLY A 37 -16.05 13.15 11.10
N SER A 38 -15.79 14.37 10.61
CA SER A 38 -16.49 15.55 11.12
C SER A 38 -17.99 15.52 10.82
N HIS A 39 -18.39 15.07 9.63
CA HIS A 39 -19.80 14.90 9.29
C HIS A 39 -20.45 13.80 10.14
N LEU A 40 -19.79 12.64 10.26
CA LEU A 40 -20.27 11.52 11.06
C LEU A 40 -20.46 11.91 12.53
N LEU A 41 -19.52 12.66 13.10
CA LEU A 41 -19.59 13.16 14.47
C LEU A 41 -20.81 14.07 14.66
N MET A 42 -21.01 15.05 13.76
CA MET A 42 -22.14 15.97 13.87
C MET A 42 -23.49 15.26 13.74
N GLU A 43 -23.60 14.25 12.88
CA GLU A 43 -24.80 13.43 12.78
C GLU A 43 -25.03 12.58 14.04
N CYS A 44 -23.96 12.01 14.60
CA CYS A 44 -24.03 11.24 15.84
C CYS A 44 -24.51 12.11 17.01
N LEU A 45 -24.00 13.34 17.13
CA LEU A 45 -24.37 14.24 18.23
C LEU A 45 -25.83 14.71 18.14
N ARG A 46 -26.38 14.90 16.93
CA ARG A 46 -27.79 15.28 16.74
C ARG A 46 -28.77 14.20 17.16
N ASP A 47 -28.35 12.93 17.14
CA ASP A 47 -29.18 11.76 17.43
C ASP A 47 -28.50 10.83 18.45
N LEU A 48 -27.83 11.42 19.43
CA LEU A 48 -26.95 10.69 20.34
C LEU A 48 -27.68 9.63 21.17
N PRO A 49 -28.87 9.89 21.75
CA PRO A 49 -29.57 8.87 22.54
C PRO A 49 -29.81 7.58 21.75
N ARG A 50 -30.25 7.71 20.50
CA ARG A 50 -30.46 6.56 19.61
C ARG A 50 -29.14 5.89 19.21
N CYS A 51 -28.10 6.66 18.91
CA CYS A 51 -26.78 6.08 18.57
C CYS A 51 -26.20 5.26 19.73
N VAL A 52 -26.39 5.70 20.97
CA VAL A 52 -25.97 4.96 22.17
C VAL A 52 -26.85 3.72 22.39
N GLU A 53 -28.16 3.83 22.19
CA GLU A 53 -29.06 2.67 22.28
C GLU A 53 -28.71 1.57 21.25
N MET A 54 -28.25 1.98 20.06
CA MET A 54 -27.82 1.08 18.99
C MET A 54 -26.31 0.74 19.04
N ALA A 55 -25.61 1.04 20.14
CA ALA A 55 -24.20 0.74 20.28
C ALA A 55 -23.93 -0.76 20.11
N THR A 56 -22.83 -1.08 19.43
CA THR A 56 -22.42 -2.48 19.20
C THR A 56 -21.05 -2.73 19.81
N PRO A 57 -20.84 -3.88 20.47
CA PRO A 57 -19.52 -4.26 20.94
C PRO A 57 -18.58 -4.46 19.75
N GLN A 58 -17.29 -4.18 19.94
CA GLN A 58 -16.29 -4.52 18.93
C GLN A 58 -16.23 -6.05 18.73
N PRO A 59 -16.01 -6.52 17.49
CA PRO A 59 -15.88 -7.94 17.24
C PRO A 59 -14.62 -8.51 17.91
N ASP A 60 -14.69 -9.72 18.45
CA ASP A 60 -13.51 -10.42 19.00
C ASP A 60 -12.54 -10.90 17.92
N ILE A 61 -13.04 -11.10 16.70
CA ILE A 61 -12.29 -11.61 15.55
C ILE A 61 -11.96 -10.45 14.60
N GLY A 62 -10.72 -10.41 14.13
CA GLY A 62 -10.25 -9.41 13.17
C GLY A 62 -9.78 -8.10 13.80
N VAL A 63 -9.71 -8.03 15.14
CA VAL A 63 -9.04 -6.93 15.85
C VAL A 63 -7.57 -6.92 15.47
N THR A 64 -7.10 -5.80 14.93
CA THR A 64 -5.70 -5.59 14.58
C THR A 64 -5.19 -4.31 15.22
N TYR A 65 -3.93 -4.30 15.61
CA TYR A 65 -3.28 -3.12 16.16
C TYR A 65 -2.54 -2.37 15.05
N ALA A 66 -2.71 -1.05 15.01
CA ALA A 66 -1.95 -0.16 14.13
C ALA A 66 -0.73 0.39 14.89
N PRO A 67 0.48 -0.15 14.68
CA PRO A 67 1.66 0.30 15.42
C PRO A 67 2.08 1.71 14.99
N LYS A 68 2.72 2.43 15.91
CA LYS A 68 3.36 3.71 15.60
C LYS A 68 4.37 3.53 14.47
N ILE A 69 4.31 4.42 13.49
CA ILE A 69 5.22 4.41 12.34
C ILE A 69 6.67 4.65 12.82
N ARG A 70 7.60 3.86 12.29
CA ARG A 70 9.05 4.00 12.54
C ARG A 70 9.82 3.97 11.22
N SER A 71 11.01 4.56 11.19
CA SER A 71 11.87 4.59 10.00
C SER A 71 12.18 3.20 9.45
N GLU A 72 12.37 2.22 10.33
CA GLU A 72 12.68 0.83 9.96
C GLU A 72 11.59 0.19 9.08
N MET A 73 10.33 0.66 9.20
CA MET A 73 9.23 0.18 8.37
C MET A 73 9.38 0.58 6.91
N SER A 74 10.17 1.61 6.57
CA SER A 74 10.36 2.07 5.19
C SER A 74 11.44 1.28 4.43
N VAL A 75 12.12 0.34 5.10
CA VAL A 75 13.11 -0.54 4.45
C VAL A 75 12.40 -1.55 3.56
N ILE A 76 12.74 -1.55 2.27
CA ILE A 76 12.18 -2.48 1.30
C ILE A 76 12.80 -3.86 1.51
N LYS A 77 11.96 -4.85 1.78
CA LYS A 77 12.35 -6.26 1.91
C LYS A 77 12.11 -6.97 0.59
N TRP A 78 13.03 -6.83 -0.37
CA TRP A 78 12.85 -7.31 -1.74
C TRP A 78 12.47 -8.80 -1.82
N GLU A 79 13.06 -9.63 -0.96
CA GLU A 79 12.82 -11.07 -0.90
C GLU A 79 11.42 -11.45 -0.42
N ASN A 80 10.67 -10.52 0.19
CA ASN A 80 9.39 -10.80 0.86
C ASN A 80 8.25 -9.86 0.44
N MET A 81 8.49 -8.95 -0.51
CA MET A 81 7.52 -7.94 -0.90
C MET A 81 7.25 -8.03 -2.40
N SER A 82 5.97 -8.11 -2.78
CA SER A 82 5.51 -7.85 -4.15
C SER A 82 5.64 -6.37 -4.50
N ALA A 83 5.58 -6.02 -5.78
CA ALA A 83 5.53 -4.62 -6.23
C ALA A 83 4.35 -3.87 -5.60
N ARG A 84 3.23 -4.57 -5.38
CA ARG A 84 2.06 -4.00 -4.68
C ARG A 84 2.33 -3.72 -3.22
N ASN A 85 3.05 -4.59 -2.51
CA ASN A 85 3.46 -4.32 -1.13
C ASN A 85 4.40 -3.11 -1.06
N VAL A 86 5.39 -3.03 -1.94
CA VAL A 86 6.31 -1.88 -2.03
C VAL A 86 5.54 -0.59 -2.32
N PHE A 87 4.62 -0.61 -3.28
CA PHE A 87 3.80 0.56 -3.62
C PHE A 87 2.85 0.97 -2.49
N ASN A 88 2.25 -0.01 -1.78
CA ASN A 88 1.42 0.27 -0.60
C ASN A 88 2.23 0.90 0.53
N LEU A 89 3.46 0.45 0.74
CA LEU A 89 4.37 1.05 1.71
C LEU A 89 4.75 2.48 1.30
N TYR A 90 5.04 2.70 0.03
CA TYR A 90 5.32 4.03 -0.53
C TYR A 90 4.17 5.00 -0.25
N ARG A 91 2.95 4.67 -0.66
CA ARG A 91 1.80 5.56 -0.50
C ARG A 91 1.38 5.74 0.97
N ALA A 92 1.73 4.80 1.85
CA ALA A 92 1.49 4.92 3.29
C ALA A 92 2.55 5.77 4.02
N LEU A 93 3.83 5.67 3.65
CA LEU A 93 4.92 6.19 4.47
C LEU A 93 5.71 7.35 3.87
N ASN A 94 5.67 7.57 2.55
CA ASN A 94 6.62 8.47 1.87
C ASN A 94 6.60 9.92 2.37
N HIS A 95 5.48 10.38 2.94
CA HIS A 95 5.35 11.71 3.54
C HIS A 95 6.16 11.89 4.84
N VAL A 96 6.46 10.80 5.56
CA VAL A 96 7.27 10.79 6.81
C VAL A 96 8.65 10.18 6.56
N TYR A 97 8.67 8.98 5.98
CA TYR A 97 9.86 8.20 5.71
C TYR A 97 9.83 7.70 4.26
N PRO A 98 10.68 8.25 3.37
CA PRO A 98 10.87 7.69 2.04
C PRO A 98 11.29 6.22 2.13
N LEU A 99 10.89 5.43 1.13
CA LEU A 99 11.33 4.03 1.07
C LEU A 99 12.84 3.95 0.93
N THR A 100 13.44 2.97 1.59
CA THR A 100 14.89 2.80 1.62
C THR A 100 15.32 1.42 1.13
N THR A 101 16.46 1.38 0.47
CA THR A 101 17.16 0.19 -0.02
C THR A 101 18.66 0.50 -0.08
N LYS A 102 19.50 -0.44 -0.46
CA LYS A 102 20.94 -0.24 -0.61
C LYS A 102 21.41 -0.57 -2.01
N TRP A 103 22.44 0.15 -2.45
CA TRP A 103 23.18 -0.09 -3.67
C TRP A 103 24.65 -0.24 -3.31
N HIS A 104 25.19 -1.45 -3.36
CA HIS A 104 26.54 -1.78 -2.91
C HIS A 104 26.85 -1.23 -1.51
N GLY A 105 25.96 -1.51 -0.55
CA GLY A 105 26.05 -1.02 0.83
C GLY A 105 25.71 0.47 1.05
N ALA A 106 25.63 1.29 0.00
CA ALA A 106 25.24 2.69 0.14
C ALA A 106 23.71 2.84 0.23
N LEU A 107 23.23 3.65 1.18
CA LEU A 107 21.80 3.91 1.35
C LEU A 107 21.22 4.67 0.15
N VAL A 108 20.15 4.13 -0.40
CA VAL A 108 19.35 4.72 -1.48
C VAL A 108 17.92 4.93 -0.97
N LYS A 109 17.36 6.11 -1.23
CA LYS A 109 15.95 6.40 -0.95
C LYS A 109 15.16 6.41 -2.25
N LEU A 110 14.08 5.64 -2.37
CA LEU A 110 13.18 5.71 -3.51
C LEU A 110 12.11 6.77 -3.23
N THR A 111 12.15 7.88 -3.97
CA THR A 111 11.30 9.05 -3.70
C THR A 111 10.10 9.15 -4.62
N GLU A 112 10.13 8.45 -5.76
CA GLU A 112 9.00 8.37 -6.69
C GLU A 112 9.00 6.98 -7.33
N VAL A 113 7.96 6.20 -7.03
CA VAL A 113 7.75 4.85 -7.57
C VAL A 113 6.33 4.70 -8.10
N ILE A 114 6.15 3.86 -9.12
CA ILE A 114 4.85 3.53 -9.70
C ILE A 114 4.77 2.03 -9.98
N LEU A 115 3.54 1.49 -10.03
CA LEU A 115 3.28 0.14 -10.51
C LEU A 115 3.33 0.09 -12.05
N SER A 116 3.72 -1.06 -12.59
CA SER A 116 3.59 -1.32 -14.02
C SER A 116 2.11 -1.43 -14.42
N GLU A 117 1.77 -1.13 -15.69
CA GLU A 117 0.38 -1.30 -16.18
C GLU A 117 -0.12 -2.73 -16.06
N GLU A 118 0.78 -3.71 -16.26
CA GLU A 118 0.49 -5.13 -16.13
C GLU A 118 0.12 -5.49 -14.69
N ASP A 119 0.87 -4.98 -13.71
CA ASP A 119 0.58 -5.19 -12.30
C ASP A 119 -0.69 -4.45 -11.84
N ILE A 120 -0.98 -3.28 -12.42
CA ILE A 120 -2.26 -2.58 -12.19
C ILE A 120 -3.42 -3.44 -12.68
N LYS A 121 -3.34 -4.01 -13.90
CA LYS A 121 -4.41 -4.85 -14.48
C LYS A 121 -4.63 -6.14 -13.71
N LYS A 122 -3.56 -6.83 -13.30
CA LYS A 122 -3.64 -8.04 -12.46
C LYS A 122 -4.39 -7.77 -11.15
N ASN A 123 -4.16 -6.61 -10.53
CA ASN A 123 -4.83 -6.22 -9.28
C ASN A 123 -6.28 -5.74 -9.50
N ALA A 124 -6.59 -5.09 -10.62
CA ALA A 124 -7.93 -4.57 -10.90
C ALA A 124 -8.98 -5.68 -11.12
N LEU A 125 -8.54 -6.88 -11.53
CA LEU A 125 -9.40 -8.06 -11.64
C LEU A 125 -9.87 -8.59 -10.26
N ASP A 126 -9.17 -8.21 -9.17
CA ASP A 126 -9.51 -8.61 -7.79
C ASP A 126 -10.33 -7.56 -7.02
N THR A 127 -10.38 -6.30 -7.48
CA THR A 127 -11.12 -5.24 -6.80
C THR A 127 -12.08 -4.56 -7.76
N GLY A 128 -13.39 -4.76 -7.56
CA GLY A 128 -14.46 -4.18 -8.37
C GLY A 128 -14.39 -2.65 -8.54
N SER A 129 -15.13 -2.14 -9.53
CA SER A 129 -15.10 -0.75 -10.01
C SER A 129 -15.18 0.34 -8.93
N PRO A 130 -14.62 1.53 -9.18
CA PRO A 130 -14.64 2.65 -8.22
C PRO A 130 -16.07 3.09 -7.88
N ILE A 131 -16.42 3.01 -6.59
CA ILE A 131 -17.72 3.44 -6.06
C ILE A 131 -17.70 4.96 -5.86
N THR A 132 -18.75 5.66 -6.31
CA THR A 132 -18.89 7.12 -6.16
C THR A 132 -19.30 7.53 -4.73
N ASN A 133 -19.04 8.77 -4.31
CA ASN A 133 -19.40 9.27 -2.97
C ASN A 133 -20.89 9.09 -2.62
N LYS A 134 -21.80 9.20 -3.61
CA LYS A 134 -23.24 9.02 -3.41
C LYS A 134 -23.61 7.55 -3.15
N GLU A 135 -22.84 6.62 -3.73
CA GLU A 135 -23.02 5.18 -3.53
C GLU A 135 -22.38 4.70 -2.22
N VAL A 136 -21.32 5.34 -1.73
CA VAL A 136 -20.71 5.07 -0.41
C VAL A 136 -21.72 5.23 0.73
N TYR A 137 -22.51 6.32 0.74
CA TYR A 137 -23.55 6.54 1.74
C TYR A 137 -24.69 5.51 1.64
N LYS A 138 -24.97 4.98 0.44
CA LYS A 138 -26.02 3.97 0.21
C LYS A 138 -25.57 2.58 0.64
N SER A 139 -24.33 2.20 0.33
CA SER A 139 -23.74 0.90 0.67
C SER A 139 -23.61 0.68 2.18
N ALA A 140 -23.26 1.72 2.96
CA ALA A 140 -23.17 1.61 4.42
C ALA A 140 -24.52 1.26 5.07
N LEU A 141 -25.63 1.90 4.63
CA LEU A 141 -26.98 1.58 5.08
C LEU A 141 -27.46 0.21 4.59
N GLN A 142 -27.10 -0.15 3.36
CA GLN A 142 -27.52 -1.41 2.74
C GLN A 142 -26.80 -2.61 3.37
N PHE A 143 -25.54 -2.45 3.79
CA PHE A 143 -24.75 -3.48 4.48
C PHE A 143 -25.24 -3.75 5.91
N LEU A 144 -25.67 -2.72 6.64
CA LEU A 144 -26.33 -2.90 7.95
C LEU A 144 -27.58 -3.78 7.85
N ASN A 145 -28.23 -3.80 6.69
CA ASN A 145 -29.45 -4.55 6.43
C ASN A 145 -29.22 -5.92 5.74
N SER A 146 -27.99 -6.28 5.37
CA SER A 146 -27.73 -7.46 4.50
C SER A 146 -26.92 -8.58 5.16
N SER A 147 -26.96 -8.73 6.49
CA SER A 147 -26.29 -9.86 7.16
C SER A 147 -27.10 -11.16 7.04
N SER A 148 -27.13 -11.73 5.84
CA SER A 148 -27.45 -13.15 5.58
C SER A 148 -27.11 -13.50 4.13
N GLU A 149 -25.93 -14.10 3.90
CA GLU A 149 -25.69 -15.28 3.03
C GLU A 149 -24.21 -15.44 2.64
N THR A 150 -23.75 -16.70 2.73
CA THR A 150 -22.40 -17.22 2.44
C THR A 150 -22.35 -17.95 1.10
N SER A 151 -21.28 -17.78 0.32
CA SER A 151 -20.80 -18.74 -0.72
C SER A 151 -19.37 -18.35 -1.16
N SER A 152 -18.31 -19.07 -0.78
CA SER A 152 -17.73 -20.26 -1.43
C SER A 152 -17.01 -19.98 -2.76
N THR A 153 -15.70 -19.73 -2.66
CA THR A 153 -14.76 -19.50 -3.77
C THR A 153 -14.19 -20.81 -4.33
N LYS A 154 -14.06 -20.92 -5.66
CA LYS A 154 -13.19 -21.91 -6.33
C LYS A 154 -12.14 -21.18 -7.16
N ASN A 155 -10.87 -21.28 -6.75
CA ASN A 155 -9.71 -20.80 -7.51
C ASN A 155 -9.22 -21.90 -8.47
N THR A 156 -9.03 -21.54 -9.74
CA THR A 156 -8.36 -22.38 -10.74
C THR A 156 -7.03 -21.74 -11.10
N VAL A 157 -5.94 -22.47 -10.87
CA VAL A 157 -4.56 -22.08 -11.14
C VAL A 157 -4.29 -22.23 -12.64
N PHE A 158 -3.80 -21.17 -13.29
CA PHE A 158 -3.19 -21.26 -14.62
C PHE A 158 -1.71 -20.85 -14.56
N GLN A 159 -0.84 -21.80 -14.87
CA GLN A 159 0.60 -21.61 -15.09
C GLN A 159 0.87 -21.14 -16.53
N THR A 160 1.79 -20.20 -16.72
CA THR A 160 2.58 -19.99 -17.95
C THR A 160 3.88 -19.27 -17.55
N LYS A 161 5.05 -19.91 -17.57
CA LYS A 161 5.98 -20.25 -18.68
C LYS A 161 7.17 -19.27 -18.77
N ASP A 162 8.34 -19.86 -18.53
CA ASP A 162 9.73 -19.44 -18.71
C ASP A 162 10.07 -18.12 -19.41
N THR A 163 10.89 -17.32 -18.73
CA THR A 163 12.01 -16.62 -19.35
C THR A 163 13.15 -16.49 -18.35
N SER A 164 14.28 -17.13 -18.67
CA SER A 164 15.46 -17.31 -17.82
C SER A 164 16.29 -16.03 -17.64
N PHE A 165 15.71 -15.00 -17.05
CA PHE A 165 16.48 -13.96 -16.36
C PHE A 165 16.55 -14.37 -14.90
N THR A 166 17.72 -14.24 -14.27
CA THR A 166 17.89 -14.55 -12.85
C THR A 166 16.80 -13.84 -12.06
N ASN A 167 15.80 -14.59 -11.61
CA ASN A 167 14.58 -14.10 -10.98
C ASN A 167 14.85 -13.67 -9.54
N LYS A 168 15.96 -12.95 -9.34
CA LYS A 168 16.47 -12.51 -8.06
C LYS A 168 15.71 -11.23 -7.70
N SER A 169 15.00 -11.26 -6.59
CA SER A 169 14.36 -10.08 -6.03
C SER A 169 15.37 -8.96 -5.80
N GLY A 170 15.01 -7.74 -6.15
CA GLY A 170 15.89 -6.58 -6.14
C GLY A 170 16.68 -6.40 -7.44
N ASN A 171 16.62 -7.33 -8.40
CA ASN A 171 17.29 -7.17 -9.69
C ASN A 171 16.75 -5.95 -10.44
N ILE A 172 17.66 -5.21 -11.08
CA ILE A 172 17.38 -3.95 -11.75
C ILE A 172 17.50 -4.12 -13.26
N HIS A 173 16.44 -3.74 -13.98
CA HIS A 173 16.44 -3.60 -15.43
C HIS A 173 16.19 -2.14 -15.83
N PHE A 174 17.05 -1.57 -16.67
CA PHE A 174 16.88 -0.19 -17.15
C PHE A 174 16.41 -0.15 -18.60
N PHE A 175 15.25 0.46 -18.84
CA PHE A 175 14.68 0.66 -20.17
C PHE A 175 15.07 2.03 -20.72
N LYS A 176 16.09 2.08 -21.58
CA LYS A 176 16.65 3.33 -22.12
C LYS A 176 15.64 4.20 -22.87
N ASN A 177 14.77 3.58 -23.67
CA ASN A 177 13.74 4.28 -24.46
C ASN A 177 12.73 5.01 -23.57
N LYS A 178 12.27 4.35 -22.50
CA LYS A 178 11.32 4.91 -21.53
C LYS A 178 12.01 5.73 -20.42
N ARG A 179 13.32 5.61 -20.27
CA ARG A 179 14.13 6.14 -19.16
C ARG A 179 13.62 5.65 -17.81
N GLU A 180 13.30 4.36 -17.72
CA GLU A 180 12.69 3.75 -16.53
C GLU A 180 13.62 2.73 -15.88
N LEU A 181 13.66 2.77 -14.56
CA LEU A 181 14.35 1.80 -13.72
C LEU A 181 13.32 0.81 -13.16
N HIS A 182 13.33 -0.41 -13.66
CA HIS A 182 12.43 -1.48 -13.23
C HIS A 182 13.15 -2.36 -12.22
N VAL A 183 12.49 -2.68 -11.11
CA VAL A 183 13.04 -3.55 -10.06
C VAL A 183 12.11 -4.73 -9.83
N THR A 184 12.64 -5.93 -9.96
CA THR A 184 11.90 -7.18 -9.79
C THR A 184 11.66 -7.48 -8.31
N CYS A 185 10.43 -7.84 -7.96
CA CYS A 185 9.98 -8.17 -6.60
C CYS A 185 9.94 -9.69 -6.35
N CYS A 186 9.62 -10.11 -5.13
CA CYS A 186 9.72 -11.53 -4.72
C CYS A 186 8.85 -12.51 -5.54
N ASP A 187 7.74 -12.02 -6.08
CA ASP A 187 6.76 -12.78 -6.86
C ASP A 187 6.93 -12.57 -8.38
N GLY A 188 8.01 -11.91 -8.80
CA GLY A 188 8.27 -11.56 -10.19
C GLY A 188 7.52 -10.31 -10.69
N SER A 189 6.67 -9.69 -9.87
CA SER A 189 6.08 -8.38 -10.20
C SER A 189 7.13 -7.28 -10.22
N VAL A 190 6.84 -6.14 -10.86
CA VAL A 190 7.83 -5.10 -11.12
C VAL A 190 7.38 -3.75 -10.57
N ILE A 191 8.22 -3.14 -9.73
CA ILE A 191 8.07 -1.74 -9.33
C ILE A 191 8.97 -0.86 -10.21
N ILE A 192 8.42 0.25 -10.69
CA ILE A 192 9.16 1.21 -11.51
C ILE A 192 9.59 2.37 -10.62
N VAL A 193 10.89 2.64 -10.57
CA VAL A 193 11.48 3.79 -9.87
C VAL A 193 11.71 4.91 -10.86
N LYS A 194 11.11 6.08 -10.58
CA LYS A 194 11.24 7.29 -11.42
C LYS A 194 12.30 8.24 -10.88
N LYS A 195 12.34 8.40 -9.55
CA LYS A 195 13.33 9.22 -8.85
C LYS A 195 13.81 8.54 -7.58
N LEU A 196 15.09 8.74 -7.30
CA LEU A 196 15.75 8.22 -6.11
C LEU A 196 16.76 9.23 -5.58
N LYS A 197 17.15 9.08 -4.31
CA LYS A 197 18.26 9.82 -3.70
C LYS A 197 19.39 8.87 -3.37
N VAL A 198 20.60 9.22 -3.80
CA VAL A 198 21.84 8.51 -3.48
C VAL A 198 22.77 9.51 -2.82
N SER A 199 23.29 9.17 -1.62
CA SER A 199 24.14 10.08 -0.83
C SER A 199 23.54 11.48 -0.67
N GLY A 200 22.23 11.56 -0.44
CA GLY A 200 21.48 12.80 -0.26
C GLY A 200 21.09 13.55 -1.54
N LYS A 201 21.71 13.23 -2.70
CA LYS A 201 21.43 13.89 -3.97
C LYS A 201 20.26 13.22 -4.69
N SER A 202 19.30 14.03 -5.15
CA SER A 202 18.20 13.55 -6.00
C SER A 202 18.70 13.29 -7.41
N VAL A 203 18.38 12.11 -7.96
CA VAL A 203 18.76 11.69 -9.30
C VAL A 203 17.57 11.05 -10.01
N THR A 204 17.50 11.20 -11.32
CA THR A 204 16.51 10.48 -12.14
C THR A 204 16.94 9.02 -12.35
N ALA A 205 16.03 8.18 -12.82
CA ALA A 205 16.37 6.83 -13.27
C ALA A 205 17.50 6.80 -14.32
N LEU A 206 17.49 7.76 -15.27
CA LEU A 206 18.54 7.89 -16.29
C LEU A 206 19.88 8.30 -15.68
N ASP A 207 19.89 9.27 -14.77
CA ASP A 207 21.11 9.71 -14.10
C ASP A 207 21.69 8.60 -13.22
N PHE A 208 20.85 7.83 -12.54
CA PHE A 208 21.29 6.67 -11.78
C PHE A 208 21.89 5.60 -12.69
N TYR A 209 21.27 5.34 -13.85
CA TYR A 209 21.82 4.43 -14.83
C TYR A 209 23.21 4.88 -15.31
N ASN A 210 23.35 6.12 -15.77
CA ASN A 210 24.62 6.66 -16.28
C ASN A 210 25.71 6.75 -15.20
N GLY A 211 25.31 7.15 -13.99
CA GLY A 211 26.21 7.43 -12.88
C GLY A 211 26.66 6.20 -12.09
N PHE A 212 25.83 5.15 -12.05
CA PHE A 212 26.01 4.00 -11.16
C PHE A 212 25.92 2.66 -11.90
N LEU A 213 24.80 2.37 -12.59
CA LEU A 213 24.59 1.05 -13.22
C LEU A 213 25.57 0.79 -14.36
N ALA A 214 25.70 1.73 -15.30
CA ALA A 214 26.51 1.57 -16.52
C ALA A 214 28.01 1.37 -16.24
N LYS A 215 28.45 1.64 -15.00
CA LYS A 215 29.84 1.47 -14.52
C LYS A 215 30.10 0.08 -13.91
N ARG A 216 29.10 -0.80 -13.90
CA ARG A 216 29.13 -2.12 -13.25
C ARG A 216 28.60 -3.19 -14.22
N PRO A 217 29.06 -4.45 -14.12
CA PRO A 217 28.47 -5.53 -14.90
C PRO A 217 27.00 -5.73 -14.52
N LYS A 218 26.18 -6.17 -15.47
CA LYS A 218 24.73 -6.37 -15.25
C LYS A 218 24.42 -7.38 -14.14
N SER A 219 25.32 -8.32 -13.88
CA SER A 219 25.22 -9.28 -12.76
C SER A 219 25.21 -8.60 -11.38
N GLU A 220 25.73 -7.37 -11.28
CA GLU A 220 25.74 -6.57 -10.06
C GLU A 220 24.54 -5.62 -9.95
N TRP A 221 23.66 -5.58 -10.95
CA TRP A 221 22.51 -4.66 -10.95
C TRP A 221 21.40 -5.18 -10.06
N ASN A 222 21.59 -5.01 -8.75
CA ASN A 222 20.68 -5.48 -7.73
C ASN A 222 20.62 -4.49 -6.57
N PHE A 223 19.40 -4.14 -6.16
CA PHE A 223 19.16 -3.48 -4.89
C PHE A 223 19.12 -4.50 -3.75
N GLU A 224 19.67 -4.09 -2.60
CA GLU A 224 19.74 -4.88 -1.38
C GLU A 224 18.81 -4.28 -0.32
N SER A 225 18.35 -5.10 0.63
CA SER A 225 17.59 -4.63 1.79
C SER A 225 18.46 -3.96 2.86
#